data_AF-A0A1I1A1N9-F1
#
_entry.id   AF-A0A1I1A1N9-F1
#
_cell.length_a   1.000
_cell.length_b   1.000
_cell.length_c   1.000
_cell.angle_alpha   90.00
_cell.angle_beta   90.00
_cell.angle_gamma   90.00
#
_symmetry.space_group_name_H-M   'P 1'
#
loop_
_entity.id
_entity.type
_entity.pdbx_description
1 polymer ?
#
loop_
_entity_poly.entity_id
_entity_poly.type
_entity_poly.pdbx_seq_one_letter_code
_entity_poly.pdbx_strand_id
1 'polypeptide(L)'
;MRKINALVKYELINLKRGKLLWVMAILYIFGIEQCISAMFTFGENSLTLVKLIQVSWLPLNFIMIPLMLLSMKIGENDDELFKTMNISLKETMMGKILTLIIVDIIILALNLGVAIIIALINKVSMEYFLYQIIGYIINTVICLIVCNFLGLLIGETFSKYAGSVIGFIAIIISFVILCNFYKVSNDILPVMDINVMTSKFDVIAYDKRYLYHNLFWVIMSYVFFQLILIHRYWQENKRQALFKLEGTLVISIALCAFLGVNVYSMNPKYYDIHLRDNITNGKYTNDNHETFFGKEDSGYYVDKYNMDLTINDGIENYCSMEIKIDKDNINSLELGLYKELTLSKVEVDSQTVEFERTNNSFIINLPREYKKGETIKVNTHYAGKVNTVWTQGKQLFFIRNNWMFLGNVFEWYPKLNDSRVKEYNLDIKFTGENKIYSNLDGESTLGQCNLSGKDSDIFLVRGNVKERQYKGYLIVGNEEIISNDKECDGLIDMIERENLKEIKKIVSSPFVPGATKGKMDKPYEKGYLYLRE
;
A
#
# COMPACT_ATOMS: atom_id res chain seq x y z
N MET A 1 -33.80 12.81 25.23
CA MET A 1 -32.56 13.57 25.53
C MET A 1 -32.22 13.62 27.01
N ARG A 2 -33.04 14.18 27.92
CA ARG A 2 -32.70 14.23 29.37
C ARG A 2 -32.38 12.86 29.99
N LYS A 3 -33.20 11.84 29.71
CA LYS A 3 -32.98 10.46 30.17
C LYS A 3 -31.66 9.88 29.63
N ILE A 4 -31.42 10.01 28.33
CA ILE A 4 -30.19 9.55 27.64
C ILE A 4 -28.95 10.23 28.24
N ASN A 5 -28.99 11.54 28.48
CA ASN A 5 -27.85 12.26 29.08
C ASN A 5 -27.54 11.77 30.51
N ALA A 6 -28.56 11.41 31.27
CA ALA A 6 -28.38 10.82 32.60
C ALA A 6 -27.73 9.42 32.52
N LEU A 7 -28.15 8.58 31.55
CA LEU A 7 -27.53 7.28 31.26
C LEU A 7 -26.04 7.44 30.94
N VAL A 8 -25.72 8.32 29.99
CA VAL A 8 -24.33 8.60 29.58
C VAL A 8 -23.51 9.09 30.76
N LYS A 9 -24.03 10.03 31.56
CA LYS A 9 -23.32 10.57 32.73
C LYS A 9 -23.06 9.48 33.78
N TYR A 10 -24.03 8.60 34.02
CA TYR A 10 -23.90 7.50 34.96
C TYR A 10 -22.82 6.51 34.51
N GLU A 11 -22.87 6.07 33.25
CA GLU A 11 -21.88 5.15 32.69
C GLU A 11 -20.47 5.76 32.73
N LEU A 12 -20.31 7.03 32.35
CA LEU A 12 -19.02 7.72 32.43
C LEU A 12 -18.47 7.79 33.87
N ILE A 13 -19.33 8.00 34.88
CA ILE A 13 -18.91 8.00 36.28
C ILE A 13 -18.45 6.60 36.71
N ASN A 14 -19.16 5.55 36.30
CA ASN A 14 -18.79 4.17 36.60
C ASN A 14 -17.46 3.78 35.92
N LEU A 15 -17.29 4.16 34.66
CA LEU A 15 -16.03 3.97 33.93
C LEU A 15 -14.86 4.69 34.59
N LYS A 16 -15.06 5.94 35.03
CA LYS A 16 -14.02 6.74 35.73
C LYS A 16 -13.61 6.12 37.06
N ARG A 17 -14.53 5.46 37.78
CA ARG A 17 -14.23 4.73 39.02
C ARG A 17 -13.51 3.41 38.77
N GLY A 18 -13.60 2.86 37.56
CA GLY A 18 -12.99 1.59 37.19
C GLY A 18 -11.48 1.69 36.94
N LYS A 19 -10.74 0.62 37.28
CA LYS A 19 -9.30 0.49 36.97
C LYS A 19 -9.01 0.32 35.48
N LEU A 20 -9.98 -0.15 34.69
CA LEU A 20 -9.81 -0.49 33.27
C LEU A 20 -9.45 0.73 32.41
N LEU A 21 -10.04 1.89 32.70
CA LEU A 21 -9.76 3.13 31.97
C LEU A 21 -8.31 3.60 32.19
N TRP A 22 -7.78 3.45 33.40
CA TRP A 22 -6.38 3.74 33.72
C TRP A 22 -5.42 2.75 33.06
N VAL A 23 -5.76 1.45 33.05
CA VAL A 23 -4.98 0.44 32.33
C VAL A 23 -4.92 0.75 30.83
N MET A 24 -6.05 1.14 30.24
CA MET A 24 -6.11 1.56 28.83
C MET A 24 -5.22 2.79 28.57
N ALA A 25 -5.25 3.80 29.45
CA ALA A 25 -4.41 4.99 29.30
C ALA A 25 -2.91 4.67 29.38
N ILE A 26 -2.49 3.81 30.31
CA ILE A 26 -1.09 3.38 30.45
C ILE A 26 -0.64 2.60 29.20
N LEU A 27 -1.45 1.64 28.75
CA LEU A 27 -1.15 0.85 27.56
C LEU A 27 -1.09 1.71 26.29
N TYR A 28 -1.95 2.73 26.20
CA TYR A 28 -1.92 3.67 25.09
C TYR A 28 -0.62 4.51 25.07
N ILE A 29 -0.21 5.05 26.22
CA ILE A 29 1.04 5.81 26.35
C ILE A 29 2.24 4.92 26.01
N PHE A 30 2.28 3.70 26.52
CA PHE A 30 3.30 2.71 26.18
C PHE A 30 3.30 2.41 24.68
N GLY A 31 2.13 2.27 24.06
CA GLY A 31 2.01 2.10 22.62
C GLY A 31 2.55 3.29 21.81
N ILE A 32 2.33 4.54 22.26
CA ILE A 32 2.93 5.74 21.66
C ILE A 32 4.46 5.71 21.80
N GLU A 33 4.97 5.35 22.97
CA GLU A 33 6.42 5.20 23.20
C GLU A 33 7.02 4.17 22.23
N GLN A 34 6.40 2.99 22.08
CA GLN A 34 6.85 1.96 21.15
C GLN A 34 6.77 2.43 19.69
N CYS A 35 5.73 3.17 19.32
CA CYS A 35 5.61 3.81 18.02
C CYS A 35 6.78 4.77 17.76
N ILE A 36 7.07 5.66 18.71
CA ILE A 36 8.21 6.58 18.63
C ILE A 36 9.53 5.82 18.52
N SER A 37 9.76 4.81 19.35
CA SER A 37 10.96 3.99 19.30
C SER A 37 11.11 3.27 17.94
N ALA A 38 10.01 2.75 17.39
CA ALA A 38 10.01 2.06 16.11
C ALA A 38 10.42 2.98 14.95
N MET A 39 10.07 4.27 15.02
CA MET A 39 10.47 5.27 14.02
C MET A 39 11.98 5.56 14.02
N PHE A 40 12.71 5.27 15.11
CA PHE A 40 14.16 5.48 15.24
C PHE A 40 15.01 4.24 14.96
N THR A 41 14.41 3.04 14.93
CA THR A 41 15.11 1.82 14.53
C THR A 41 15.49 1.89 13.04
N PHE A 42 16.68 1.38 12.67
CA PHE A 42 17.27 1.35 11.31
C PHE A 42 18.13 2.56 10.87
N GLY A 43 18.72 3.32 11.80
CA GLY A 43 19.83 4.24 11.47
C GLY A 43 19.43 5.52 10.74
N GLU A 44 18.13 5.73 10.51
CA GLU A 44 17.57 6.97 9.98
C GLU A 44 17.03 7.85 11.13
N ASN A 45 17.71 8.96 11.39
CA ASN A 45 17.33 9.93 12.42
C ASN A 45 16.23 10.88 11.90
N SER A 46 15.01 10.40 11.68
CA SER A 46 13.88 11.31 11.43
C SER A 46 12.55 10.77 11.94
N LEU A 47 11.98 11.51 12.90
CA LEU A 47 10.55 11.46 13.20
C LEU A 47 9.83 12.00 11.97
N THR A 48 9.00 11.21 11.29
CA THR A 48 8.21 11.69 10.14
C THR A 48 6.75 11.33 10.31
N LEU A 49 5.85 12.12 9.73
CA LEU A 49 4.41 11.87 9.75
C LEU A 49 4.08 10.56 9.03
N VAL A 50 4.81 10.26 7.95
CA VAL A 50 4.59 9.00 7.23
C VAL A 50 5.03 7.78 8.05
N LYS A 51 6.17 7.85 8.74
CA LYS A 51 6.59 6.80 9.67
C LYS A 51 5.62 6.67 10.85
N LEU A 52 5.09 7.78 11.38
CA LEU A 52 4.05 7.71 12.40
C LEU A 52 2.87 6.87 11.90
N ILE A 53 2.38 7.13 10.68
CA ILE A 53 1.23 6.40 10.14
C ILE A 53 1.57 4.91 9.93
N GLN A 54 2.78 4.57 9.49
CA GLN A 54 3.25 3.16 9.37
C GLN A 54 3.08 2.38 10.65
N VAL A 55 3.47 2.96 11.77
CA VAL A 55 3.54 2.29 13.08
C VAL A 55 2.40 2.69 14.01
N SER A 56 1.48 3.54 13.55
CA SER A 56 0.34 4.05 14.31
C SER A 56 -0.64 2.97 14.79
N TRP A 57 -0.56 1.78 14.23
CA TRP A 57 -1.32 0.61 14.67
C TRP A 57 -0.89 0.09 16.04
N LEU A 58 0.35 0.33 16.47
CA LEU A 58 0.88 -0.16 17.74
C LEU A 58 0.04 0.35 18.93
N PRO A 59 -0.16 1.68 19.13
CA PRO A 59 -1.04 2.19 20.17
C PRO A 59 -2.45 1.60 20.15
N LEU A 60 -3.03 1.42 18.96
CA LEU A 60 -4.39 0.89 18.80
C LEU A 60 -4.48 -0.60 19.19
N ASN A 61 -3.51 -1.41 18.80
CA ASN A 61 -3.45 -2.82 19.18
C ASN A 61 -3.30 -3.00 20.70
N PHE A 62 -2.50 -2.16 21.37
CA PHE A 62 -2.35 -2.23 22.84
C PHE A 62 -3.64 -1.90 23.59
N ILE A 63 -4.50 -1.03 23.05
CA ILE A 63 -5.78 -0.68 23.68
C ILE A 63 -6.96 -1.55 23.22
N MET A 64 -6.81 -2.39 22.21
CA MET A 64 -7.90 -3.15 21.60
C MET A 64 -8.61 -4.07 22.61
N ILE A 65 -7.87 -4.87 23.39
CA ILE A 65 -8.47 -5.72 24.45
C ILE A 65 -9.14 -4.86 25.54
N PRO A 66 -8.45 -3.85 26.15
CA PRO A 66 -9.10 -2.96 27.10
C PRO A 66 -10.38 -2.29 26.58
N LEU A 67 -10.39 -1.85 25.33
CA LEU A 67 -11.54 -1.21 24.68
C LEU A 67 -12.70 -2.19 24.47
N MET A 68 -12.43 -3.40 23.99
CA MET A 68 -13.44 -4.45 23.87
C MET A 68 -14.00 -4.86 25.24
N LEU A 69 -13.16 -4.95 26.27
CA LEU A 69 -13.60 -5.24 27.65
C LEU A 69 -14.46 -4.11 28.23
N LEU A 70 -14.12 -2.86 27.94
CA LEU A 70 -14.90 -1.70 28.35
C LEU A 70 -16.29 -1.75 27.69
N SER A 71 -16.32 -2.01 26.38
CA SER A 71 -17.55 -2.17 25.61
C SER A 71 -18.39 -3.36 26.07
N MET A 72 -17.75 -4.47 26.42
CA MET A 72 -18.41 -5.64 27.01
C MET A 72 -19.07 -5.31 28.34
N LYS A 73 -18.40 -4.56 29.22
CA LYS A 73 -18.98 -4.13 30.50
C LYS A 73 -20.19 -3.21 30.31
N ILE A 74 -20.11 -2.26 29.38
CA ILE A 74 -21.24 -1.40 29.02
C ILE A 74 -22.39 -2.25 28.45
N GLY A 75 -22.09 -3.26 27.63
CA GLY A 75 -23.07 -4.20 27.07
C GLY A 75 -23.75 -5.07 28.13
N GLU A 76 -22.99 -5.61 29.08
CA GLU A 76 -23.50 -6.43 30.17
C GLU A 76 -24.42 -5.64 31.11
N ASN A 77 -24.16 -4.33 31.26
CA ASN A 77 -24.88 -3.50 32.22
C ASN A 77 -26.38 -3.41 31.89
N ASP A 78 -27.19 -4.02 32.73
CA ASP A 78 -28.65 -3.94 32.76
C ASP A 78 -29.03 -3.37 34.13
N ASP A 79 -28.74 -2.09 34.38
CA ASP A 79 -29.00 -1.53 35.70
C ASP A 79 -30.48 -1.69 36.07
N GLU A 80 -30.74 -2.30 37.22
CA GLU A 80 -32.08 -2.43 37.82
C GLU A 80 -32.75 -1.05 38.00
N LEU A 81 -31.95 0.01 38.13
CA LEU A 81 -32.36 1.42 38.08
C LEU A 81 -33.05 1.82 36.77
N PHE A 82 -32.69 1.23 35.62
CA PHE A 82 -33.30 1.54 34.33
C PHE A 82 -34.59 0.75 34.08
N LYS A 83 -34.68 -0.46 34.64
CA LYS A 83 -35.93 -1.25 34.68
C LYS A 83 -37.00 -0.53 35.51
N THR A 84 -36.60 0.15 36.59
CA THR A 84 -37.49 0.95 37.44
C THR A 84 -37.86 2.32 36.85
N MET A 85 -37.06 2.87 35.93
CA MET A 85 -37.30 4.20 35.30
C MET A 85 -38.12 4.18 33.98
N ASN A 86 -38.67 3.02 33.58
CA ASN A 86 -39.44 2.82 32.34
C ASN A 86 -38.75 3.47 31.12
N ILE A 87 -37.47 3.13 30.92
CA ILE A 87 -36.65 3.59 29.79
C ILE A 87 -36.80 2.59 28.65
N SER A 88 -37.06 3.08 27.44
CA SER A 88 -37.24 2.20 26.27
C SER A 88 -35.92 1.57 25.83
N LEU A 89 -35.99 0.38 25.19
CA LEU A 89 -34.84 -0.30 24.61
C LEU A 89 -33.98 0.61 23.73
N LYS A 90 -34.65 1.42 22.90
CA LYS A 90 -34.01 2.39 22.01
C LYS A 90 -33.20 3.44 22.77
N GLU A 91 -33.73 3.95 23.87
CA GLU A 91 -33.04 4.97 24.69
C GLU A 91 -31.85 4.38 25.42
N THR A 92 -31.96 3.15 25.94
CA THR A 92 -30.85 2.43 26.58
C THR A 92 -29.71 2.17 25.59
N MET A 93 -30.01 1.63 24.40
CA MET A 93 -29.01 1.40 23.35
C MET A 93 -28.36 2.71 22.89
N MET A 94 -29.13 3.79 22.75
CA MET A 94 -28.58 5.09 22.41
C MET A 94 -27.63 5.62 23.50
N GLY A 95 -27.94 5.42 24.79
CA GLY A 95 -27.06 5.78 25.90
C GLY A 95 -25.74 5.02 25.88
N LYS A 96 -25.77 3.71 25.61
CA LYS A 96 -24.56 2.88 25.46
C LYS A 96 -23.70 3.34 24.29
N ILE A 97 -24.30 3.54 23.11
CA ILE A 97 -23.59 4.01 21.90
C ILE A 97 -22.96 5.40 22.13
N LEU A 98 -23.69 6.35 22.72
CA LEU A 98 -23.16 7.69 22.98
C LEU A 98 -22.00 7.66 23.99
N THR A 99 -22.04 6.76 24.97
CA THR A 99 -20.94 6.58 25.93
C THR A 99 -19.68 6.10 25.20
N LEU A 100 -19.81 5.11 24.30
CA LEU A 100 -18.71 4.59 23.50
C LEU A 100 -18.13 5.66 22.56
N ILE A 101 -18.99 6.45 21.90
CA ILE A 101 -18.56 7.58 21.04
C ILE A 101 -17.72 8.59 21.83
N ILE A 102 -18.08 8.90 23.08
CA ILE A 102 -17.30 9.83 23.91
C ILE A 102 -15.89 9.28 24.19
N VAL A 103 -15.77 7.97 24.47
CA VAL A 103 -14.46 7.32 24.66
C VAL A 103 -13.64 7.37 23.37
N ASP A 104 -14.26 7.08 22.22
CA ASP A 104 -13.61 7.13 20.91
C ASP A 104 -13.10 8.51 20.56
N ILE A 105 -13.87 9.57 20.82
CA ILE A 105 -13.47 10.96 20.57
C ILE A 105 -12.22 11.32 21.37
N ILE A 106 -12.10 10.86 22.61
CA ILE A 106 -10.92 11.11 23.45
C ILE A 106 -9.68 10.43 22.84
N ILE A 107 -9.81 9.15 22.45
CA ILE A 107 -8.72 8.41 21.81
C ILE A 107 -8.31 9.07 20.48
N LEU A 108 -9.28 9.49 19.67
CA LEU A 108 -9.03 10.16 18.39
C LEU A 108 -8.34 11.51 18.58
N ALA A 109 -8.75 12.30 19.57
CA ALA A 109 -8.13 13.59 19.88
C ALA A 109 -6.66 13.43 20.30
N LEU A 110 -6.32 12.39 21.07
CA LEU A 110 -4.95 12.09 21.45
C LEU A 110 -4.09 11.69 20.23
N ASN A 111 -4.61 10.79 19.39
CA ASN A 111 -3.96 10.38 18.13
C ASN A 111 -3.68 11.59 17.22
N LEU A 112 -4.67 12.47 17.05
CA LEU A 112 -4.52 13.68 16.25
C LEU A 112 -3.50 14.66 16.87
N GLY A 113 -3.48 14.80 18.19
CA GLY A 113 -2.51 15.63 18.90
C GLY A 113 -1.06 15.19 18.65
N VAL A 114 -0.78 13.89 18.69
CA VAL A 114 0.54 13.33 18.37
C VAL A 114 0.93 13.66 16.93
N ALA A 115 0.03 13.43 15.97
CA ALA A 115 0.30 13.69 14.57
C ALA A 115 0.56 15.18 14.27
N ILE A 116 -0.18 16.09 14.91
CA ILE A 116 0.04 17.55 14.80
C ILE A 116 1.43 17.92 15.31
N ILE A 117 1.84 17.40 16.47
CA ILE A 117 3.16 17.69 17.04
C ILE A 117 4.28 17.24 16.08
N ILE A 118 4.19 16.04 15.52
CA ILE A 118 5.19 15.53 14.56
C ILE A 118 5.21 16.37 13.27
N ALA A 119 4.05 16.75 12.74
CA ALA A 119 3.95 17.58 11.55
C ALA A 119 4.59 18.97 11.75
N LEU A 120 4.39 19.58 12.93
CA LEU A 120 5.01 20.87 13.28
C LEU A 120 6.53 20.77 13.39
N ILE A 121 7.06 19.68 13.97
CA ILE A 121 8.50 19.43 14.07
C ILE A 121 9.14 19.34 12.68
N ASN A 122 8.45 18.71 11.72
CA ASN A 122 8.95 18.49 10.35
C ASN A 122 8.61 19.62 9.37
N LYS A 123 7.96 20.70 9.81
CA LYS A 123 7.58 21.85 8.98
C LYS A 123 6.76 21.46 7.74
N VAL A 124 5.88 20.48 7.91
CA VAL A 124 5.03 19.94 6.86
C VAL A 124 3.97 20.96 6.45
N SER A 125 3.68 21.08 5.15
CA SER A 125 2.60 21.94 4.66
C SER A 125 1.22 21.42 5.08
N MET A 126 0.25 22.34 5.21
CA MET A 126 -1.11 21.97 5.59
C MET A 126 -1.77 21.02 4.58
N GLU A 127 -1.48 21.20 3.29
CA GLU A 127 -1.94 20.32 2.20
C GLU A 127 -1.46 18.88 2.44
N TYR A 128 -0.16 18.71 2.65
CA TYR A 128 0.44 17.40 2.91
C TYR A 128 -0.08 16.79 4.22
N PHE A 129 -0.16 17.59 5.30
CA PHE A 129 -0.69 17.13 6.58
C PHE A 129 -2.12 16.59 6.46
N LEU A 130 -3.01 17.35 5.80
CA LEU A 130 -4.39 16.93 5.59
C LEU A 130 -4.47 15.65 4.75
N TYR A 131 -3.68 15.56 3.68
CA TYR A 131 -3.62 14.38 2.84
C TYR A 131 -3.25 13.12 3.65
N GLN A 132 -2.18 13.19 4.44
CA GLN A 132 -1.69 12.05 5.21
C GLN A 132 -2.62 11.68 6.38
N ILE A 133 -3.22 12.66 7.05
CA ILE A 133 -4.01 12.40 8.25
C ILE A 133 -5.40 11.82 7.95
N ILE A 134 -5.96 12.07 6.76
CA ILE A 134 -7.33 11.65 6.42
C ILE A 134 -7.52 10.13 6.55
N GLY A 135 -6.69 9.33 5.87
CA GLY A 135 -6.87 7.88 5.95
C GLY A 135 -6.40 7.29 7.28
N TYR A 136 -5.46 7.95 7.97
CA TYR A 136 -5.14 7.60 9.35
C TYR A 136 -6.35 7.75 10.29
N ILE A 137 -7.07 8.86 10.19
CA ILE A 137 -8.30 9.12 10.97
C ILE A 137 -9.39 8.11 10.60
N ILE A 138 -9.65 7.90 9.30
CA ILE A 138 -10.68 6.96 8.82
C ILE A 138 -10.43 5.56 9.38
N ASN A 139 -9.18 5.07 9.28
CA ASN A 139 -8.81 3.76 9.80
C ASN A 139 -8.98 3.67 11.31
N THR A 140 -8.53 4.70 12.04
CA THR A 140 -8.65 4.75 13.50
C THR A 140 -10.11 4.70 13.90
N VAL A 141 -10.97 5.50 13.27
CA VAL A 141 -12.41 5.52 13.52
C VAL A 141 -13.05 4.15 13.24
N ILE A 142 -12.72 3.51 12.13
CA ILE A 142 -13.25 2.19 11.79
C ILE A 142 -12.80 1.13 12.80
N CYS A 143 -11.53 1.13 13.19
CA CYS A 143 -11.00 0.21 14.20
C CYS A 143 -11.76 0.36 15.53
N LEU A 144 -11.93 1.60 16.01
CA LEU A 144 -12.66 1.90 17.24
C LEU A 144 -14.12 1.43 17.18
N ILE A 145 -14.81 1.73 16.06
CA ILE A 145 -16.19 1.31 15.80
C ILE A 145 -16.30 -0.22 15.84
N VAL A 146 -15.43 -0.94 15.14
CA VAL A 146 -15.43 -2.42 15.11
C VAL A 146 -15.21 -3.00 16.50
N CYS A 147 -14.21 -2.51 17.24
CA CYS A 147 -13.92 -2.96 18.60
C CYS A 147 -15.10 -2.72 19.55
N ASN A 148 -15.74 -1.56 19.43
CA ASN A 148 -16.87 -1.18 20.26
C ASN A 148 -18.11 -2.03 19.98
N PHE A 149 -18.50 -2.20 18.71
CA PHE A 149 -19.67 -3.01 18.37
C PHE A 149 -19.45 -4.50 18.65
N LEU A 150 -18.24 -5.01 18.45
CA LEU A 150 -17.91 -6.38 18.78
C LEU A 150 -17.90 -6.62 20.30
N GLY A 151 -17.26 -5.73 21.07
CA GLY A 151 -17.28 -5.80 22.53
C GLY A 151 -18.70 -5.65 23.09
N LEU A 152 -19.50 -4.74 22.55
CA LEU A 152 -20.91 -4.57 22.93
C LEU A 152 -21.73 -5.82 22.61
N LEU A 153 -21.53 -6.44 21.44
CA LEU A 153 -22.14 -7.72 21.08
C LEU A 153 -21.77 -8.80 22.10
N ILE A 154 -20.48 -8.93 22.44
CA ILE A 154 -20.00 -9.88 23.43
C ILE A 154 -20.66 -9.66 24.79
N GLY A 155 -20.75 -8.41 25.24
CA GLY A 155 -21.39 -8.05 26.51
C GLY A 155 -22.89 -8.39 26.54
N GLU A 156 -23.61 -7.97 25.51
CA GLU A 156 -25.07 -8.11 25.41
C GLU A 156 -25.53 -9.55 25.17
N THR A 157 -24.71 -10.40 24.55
CA THR A 157 -25.14 -11.75 24.12
C THR A 157 -24.43 -12.88 24.84
N PHE A 158 -23.11 -12.79 25.05
CA PHE A 158 -22.32 -13.88 25.64
C PHE A 158 -22.08 -13.66 27.13
N SER A 159 -21.47 -12.53 27.53
CA SER A 159 -21.09 -12.27 28.93
C SER A 159 -22.30 -12.35 29.86
N LYS A 160 -23.39 -11.70 29.45
CA LYS A 160 -24.63 -11.59 30.21
C LYS A 160 -25.38 -12.91 30.44
N TYR A 161 -25.27 -13.86 29.51
CA TYR A 161 -26.10 -15.09 29.53
C TYR A 161 -25.29 -16.37 29.72
N ALA A 162 -24.09 -16.44 29.14
CA ALA A 162 -23.18 -17.58 29.23
C ALA A 162 -22.11 -17.38 30.33
N GLY A 163 -21.95 -16.15 30.83
CA GLY A 163 -21.03 -15.80 31.90
C GLY A 163 -19.79 -15.05 31.40
N SER A 164 -19.22 -14.24 32.28
CA SER A 164 -18.11 -13.31 31.97
C SER A 164 -16.83 -14.00 31.49
N VAL A 165 -16.58 -15.24 31.91
CA VAL A 165 -15.43 -16.04 31.44
C VAL A 165 -15.54 -16.36 29.94
N ILE A 166 -16.74 -16.72 29.46
CA ILE A 166 -16.98 -17.00 28.04
C ILE A 166 -16.85 -15.71 27.23
N GLY A 167 -17.38 -14.60 27.75
CA GLY A 167 -17.18 -13.28 27.15
C GLY A 167 -15.69 -12.91 27.01
N PHE A 168 -14.89 -13.18 28.05
CA PHE A 168 -13.45 -12.94 28.03
C PHE A 168 -12.71 -13.80 26.99
N ILE A 169 -13.04 -15.10 26.89
CA ILE A 169 -12.48 -15.99 25.86
C ILE A 169 -12.85 -15.49 24.46
N ALA A 170 -14.09 -15.06 24.25
CA ALA A 170 -14.53 -14.49 22.98
C ALA A 170 -13.72 -13.23 22.62
N ILE A 171 -13.45 -12.34 23.58
CA ILE A 171 -12.60 -11.16 23.37
C ILE A 171 -11.18 -11.54 22.94
N ILE A 172 -10.58 -12.58 23.53
CA ILE A 172 -9.24 -13.04 23.13
C ILE A 172 -9.26 -13.59 21.70
N ILE A 173 -10.24 -14.42 21.34
CA ILE A 173 -10.37 -14.96 19.98
C ILE A 173 -10.59 -13.82 18.98
N SER A 174 -11.48 -12.89 19.30
CA SER A 174 -11.71 -11.68 18.51
C SER A 174 -10.45 -10.84 18.35
N PHE A 175 -9.66 -10.68 19.42
CA PHE A 175 -8.37 -9.98 19.35
C PHE A 175 -7.38 -10.68 18.42
N VAL A 176 -7.29 -12.01 18.43
CA VAL A 176 -6.40 -12.74 17.50
C VAL A 176 -6.80 -12.52 16.05
N ILE A 177 -8.11 -12.49 15.76
CA ILE A 177 -8.64 -12.20 14.42
C ILE A 177 -8.38 -10.74 14.05
N LEU A 178 -8.67 -9.80 14.96
CA LEU A 178 -8.57 -8.36 14.73
C LEU A 178 -7.13 -7.84 14.78
N CYS A 179 -6.19 -8.45 15.50
CA CYS A 179 -4.78 -8.04 15.51
C CYS A 179 -4.12 -8.13 14.14
N ASN A 180 -4.73 -8.90 13.25
CA ASN A 180 -4.36 -8.98 11.86
C ASN A 180 -4.83 -7.77 11.05
N PHE A 181 -5.48 -6.77 11.67
CA PHE A 181 -5.97 -5.58 10.97
C PHE A 181 -4.85 -4.81 10.26
N TYR A 182 -3.65 -4.82 10.83
CA TYR A 182 -2.56 -3.92 10.45
C TYR A 182 -1.30 -4.64 9.93
N LYS A 183 -1.34 -5.97 9.76
CA LYS A 183 -0.19 -6.71 9.22
C LYS A 183 -0.18 -6.69 7.69
N VAL A 184 0.96 -6.26 7.13
CA VAL A 184 1.24 -6.12 5.69
C VAL A 184 1.15 -7.44 4.90
N SER A 185 1.27 -8.59 5.58
CA SER A 185 1.07 -9.91 4.97
C SER A 185 0.15 -10.77 5.83
N ASN A 186 -1.09 -10.98 5.40
CA ASN A 186 -1.88 -12.09 5.91
C ASN A 186 -2.74 -12.69 4.79
N ASP A 187 -2.68 -14.02 4.67
CA ASP A 187 -3.32 -14.79 3.60
C ASP A 187 -4.84 -14.94 3.79
N ILE A 188 -5.35 -14.76 5.01
CA ILE A 188 -6.73 -15.09 5.36
C ILE A 188 -7.71 -13.94 5.01
N LEU A 189 -7.37 -12.70 5.38
CA LEU A 189 -8.11 -11.48 5.06
C LEU A 189 -7.12 -10.30 5.12
N PRO A 190 -6.55 -9.83 4.00
CA PRO A 190 -5.58 -8.75 4.04
C PRO A 190 -6.30 -7.43 4.21
N VAL A 191 -6.12 -6.80 5.38
CA VAL A 191 -6.94 -5.67 5.84
C VAL A 191 -6.27 -4.32 5.56
N MET A 192 -4.94 -4.24 5.55
CA MET A 192 -4.28 -3.00 5.18
C MET A 192 -3.12 -3.27 4.24
N ASP A 193 -3.29 -2.78 3.02
CA ASP A 193 -2.17 -2.34 2.22
C ASP A 193 -2.02 -0.84 2.51
N ILE A 194 -1.70 -0.45 3.76
CA ILE A 194 -0.99 0.83 3.92
C ILE A 194 0.37 0.53 3.32
N ASN A 195 0.46 0.69 2.00
CA ASN A 195 1.69 0.56 1.26
C ASN A 195 2.53 1.76 1.60
N VAL A 196 3.14 1.71 2.76
CA VAL A 196 4.16 2.66 3.05
C VAL A 196 5.40 2.12 2.39
N MET A 197 5.79 2.82 1.34
CA MET A 197 6.88 2.46 0.44
C MET A 197 8.21 2.60 1.19
N THR A 198 8.51 1.64 2.08
CA THR A 198 9.57 1.66 3.12
C THR A 198 10.99 1.89 2.61
N SER A 199 11.19 3.12 2.17
CA SER A 199 12.40 3.80 1.75
C SER A 199 12.05 5.29 1.82
N LYS A 200 13.01 6.19 1.61
CA LYS A 200 12.79 7.64 1.60
C LYS A 200 11.67 8.14 0.65
N PHE A 201 11.07 7.27 -0.15
CA PHE A 201 9.88 7.53 -0.94
C PHE A 201 8.58 6.99 -0.32
N ASP A 202 8.39 7.09 1.00
CA ASP A 202 7.16 6.63 1.62
C ASP A 202 5.94 7.46 1.15
N VAL A 203 5.08 6.89 0.28
CA VAL A 203 3.81 7.51 -0.13
C VAL A 203 2.64 6.60 0.24
N ILE A 204 1.77 7.06 1.14
CA ILE A 204 0.55 6.35 1.49
C ILE A 204 -0.46 6.51 0.36
N ALA A 205 -0.77 5.42 -0.33
CA ALA A 205 -1.79 5.39 -1.38
C ALA A 205 -3.13 4.85 -0.85
N TYR A 206 -4.17 5.68 -0.86
CA TYR A 206 -5.55 5.27 -0.56
C TYR A 206 -6.26 4.84 -1.86
N ASP A 207 -6.18 3.57 -2.20
CA ASP A 207 -6.74 3.01 -3.43
C ASP A 207 -8.13 2.36 -3.25
N LYS A 208 -8.66 1.76 -4.32
CA LYS A 208 -9.94 1.03 -4.30
C LYS A 208 -9.92 -0.14 -3.30
N ARG A 209 -8.78 -0.78 -3.09
CA ARG A 209 -8.63 -1.87 -2.11
C ARG A 209 -8.79 -1.32 -0.70
N TYR A 210 -8.15 -0.20 -0.38
CA TYR A 210 -8.33 0.55 0.87
C TYR A 210 -9.80 0.95 1.11
N LEU A 211 -10.49 1.43 0.07
CA LEU A 211 -11.91 1.76 0.15
C LEU A 211 -12.78 0.53 0.45
N TYR A 212 -12.65 -0.53 -0.35
CA TYR A 212 -13.43 -1.77 -0.17
C TYR A 212 -13.19 -2.42 1.18
N HIS A 213 -11.95 -2.33 1.63
CA HIS A 213 -11.55 -2.77 2.93
C HIS A 213 -12.29 -2.04 4.06
N ASN A 214 -12.28 -0.71 4.03
CA ASN A 214 -12.95 0.10 5.03
C ASN A 214 -14.48 -0.07 4.99
N LEU A 215 -15.06 -0.17 3.79
CA LEU A 215 -16.47 -0.48 3.62
C LEU A 215 -16.84 -1.83 4.23
N PHE A 216 -16.00 -2.86 4.02
CA PHE A 216 -16.22 -4.18 4.59
C PHE A 216 -16.38 -4.12 6.12
N TRP A 217 -15.48 -3.43 6.83
CA TRP A 217 -15.56 -3.35 8.30
C TRP A 217 -16.66 -2.46 8.83
N VAL A 218 -17.03 -1.41 8.10
CA VAL A 218 -18.22 -0.62 8.44
C VAL A 218 -19.47 -1.51 8.34
N ILE A 219 -19.59 -2.33 7.29
CA ILE A 219 -20.72 -3.25 7.13
C ILE A 219 -20.66 -4.37 8.19
N MET A 220 -19.48 -4.91 8.51
CA MET A 220 -19.33 -5.88 9.60
C MET A 220 -19.76 -5.31 10.96
N SER A 221 -19.40 -4.06 11.24
CA SER A 221 -19.85 -3.36 12.45
C SER A 221 -21.36 -3.20 12.49
N TYR A 222 -21.95 -2.90 11.33
CA TYR A 222 -23.40 -2.88 11.18
C TYR A 222 -24.04 -4.25 11.40
N VAL A 223 -23.44 -5.33 10.89
CA VAL A 223 -23.87 -6.72 11.17
C VAL A 223 -23.82 -7.02 12.67
N PHE A 224 -22.75 -6.65 13.37
CA PHE A 224 -22.68 -6.82 14.83
C PHE A 224 -23.81 -6.07 15.55
N PHE A 225 -24.07 -4.82 15.15
CA PHE A 225 -25.19 -4.05 15.69
C PHE A 225 -26.55 -4.70 15.43
N GLN A 226 -26.78 -5.22 14.23
CA GLN A 226 -28.00 -5.96 13.90
C GLN A 226 -28.17 -7.21 14.75
N LEU A 227 -27.09 -7.98 14.97
CA LEU A 227 -27.13 -9.17 15.83
C LEU A 227 -27.50 -8.82 17.28
N ILE A 228 -27.01 -7.70 17.82
CA ILE A 228 -27.43 -7.19 19.14
C ILE A 228 -28.94 -6.94 19.17
N LEU A 229 -29.47 -6.26 18.17
CA LEU A 229 -30.90 -5.95 18.08
C LEU A 229 -31.74 -7.22 17.94
N ILE A 230 -31.36 -8.14 17.05
CA ILE A 230 -32.05 -9.43 16.87
C ILE A 230 -32.09 -10.18 18.19
N HIS A 231 -30.96 -10.27 18.90
CA HIS A 231 -30.90 -10.95 20.18
C HIS A 231 -31.85 -10.32 21.21
N ARG A 232 -31.85 -8.98 21.35
CA ARG A 232 -32.74 -8.31 22.30
C ARG A 232 -34.23 -8.45 21.92
N TYR A 233 -34.58 -8.35 20.64
CA TYR A 233 -35.96 -8.60 20.20
C TYR A 233 -36.38 -10.05 20.37
N TRP A 234 -35.46 -11.02 20.23
CA TRP A 234 -35.76 -12.43 20.50
C TRP A 234 -36.21 -12.61 21.96
N GLN A 235 -35.50 -11.97 22.90
CA GLN A 235 -35.85 -12.03 24.33
C GLN A 235 -37.22 -11.42 24.64
N GLU A 236 -37.62 -10.34 23.94
CA GLU A 236 -38.91 -9.69 24.13
C GLU A 236 -40.06 -10.37 23.36
N ASN A 237 -39.85 -10.74 22.10
CA ASN A 237 -40.85 -11.35 21.22
C ASN A 237 -40.22 -12.13 20.04
N LYS A 238 -40.08 -13.45 20.21
CA LYS A 238 -39.50 -14.38 19.22
C LYS A 238 -40.02 -14.22 17.79
N ARG A 239 -41.33 -13.96 17.60
CA ARG A 239 -41.95 -13.94 16.28
C ARG A 239 -41.68 -12.63 15.53
N GLN A 240 -41.53 -11.51 16.23
CA GLN A 240 -41.18 -10.22 15.60
C GLN A 240 -39.68 -10.11 15.29
N ALA A 241 -38.82 -10.82 16.02
CA ALA A 241 -37.37 -10.82 15.81
C ALA A 241 -36.97 -11.41 14.44
N LEU A 242 -37.62 -12.50 14.03
CA LEU A 242 -37.37 -13.20 12.75
C LEU A 242 -37.74 -12.34 11.53
N PHE A 243 -38.91 -11.68 11.53
CA PHE A 243 -39.40 -10.97 10.34
C PHE A 243 -38.79 -9.59 10.09
N LYS A 244 -38.27 -8.88 11.10
CA LYS A 244 -37.86 -7.47 10.96
C LYS A 244 -36.44 -7.26 10.43
N LEU A 245 -35.54 -8.25 10.54
CA LEU A 245 -34.09 -8.02 10.37
C LEU A 245 -33.37 -9.00 9.43
N GLU A 246 -33.99 -10.13 9.07
CA GLU A 246 -33.38 -11.17 8.20
C GLU A 246 -32.95 -10.65 6.83
N GLY A 247 -33.82 -9.91 6.12
CA GLY A 247 -33.50 -9.42 4.77
C GLY A 247 -32.28 -8.48 4.74
N THR A 248 -32.19 -7.55 5.70
CA THR A 248 -31.06 -6.61 5.79
C THR A 248 -29.77 -7.28 6.23
N LEU A 249 -29.84 -8.30 7.09
CA LEU A 249 -28.69 -9.07 7.53
C LEU A 249 -28.11 -9.88 6.37
N VAL A 250 -28.96 -10.57 5.60
CA VAL A 250 -28.54 -11.36 4.43
C VAL A 250 -27.86 -10.48 3.38
N ILE A 251 -28.44 -9.31 3.07
CA ILE A 251 -27.84 -8.34 2.13
C ILE A 251 -26.47 -7.86 2.65
N SER A 252 -26.36 -7.55 3.94
CA SER A 252 -25.10 -7.07 4.53
C SER A 252 -24.01 -8.15 4.48
N ILE A 253 -24.35 -9.41 4.78
CA ILE A 253 -23.41 -10.55 4.68
C ILE A 253 -22.98 -10.79 3.23
N ALA A 254 -23.91 -10.75 2.28
CA ALA A 254 -23.58 -10.90 0.86
C ALA A 254 -22.64 -9.78 0.37
N LEU A 255 -22.88 -8.54 0.81
CA LEU A 255 -22.02 -7.40 0.49
C LEU A 255 -20.64 -7.53 1.13
N CYS A 256 -20.54 -8.01 2.38
CA CYS A 256 -19.27 -8.34 3.02
C CYS A 256 -18.50 -9.40 2.24
N ALA A 257 -19.17 -10.47 1.80
CA ALA A 257 -18.53 -11.53 1.00
C ALA A 257 -18.00 -10.97 -0.34
N PHE A 258 -18.80 -10.16 -1.04
CA PHE A 258 -18.37 -9.49 -2.27
C PHE A 258 -17.14 -8.59 -2.04
N LEU A 259 -17.17 -7.75 -1.01
CA LEU A 259 -16.04 -6.86 -0.70
C LEU A 259 -14.79 -7.65 -0.31
N GLY A 260 -14.93 -8.70 0.50
CA GLY A 260 -13.83 -9.58 0.89
C GLY A 260 -13.15 -10.25 -0.31
N VAL A 261 -13.92 -10.78 -1.25
CA VAL A 261 -13.39 -11.39 -2.49
C VAL A 261 -12.65 -10.36 -3.34
N ASN A 262 -13.18 -9.14 -3.47
CA ASN A 262 -12.52 -8.07 -4.23
C ASN A 262 -11.23 -7.60 -3.54
N VAL A 263 -11.20 -7.51 -2.21
CA VAL A 263 -9.98 -7.15 -1.48
C VAL A 263 -8.90 -8.22 -1.68
N TYR A 264 -9.28 -9.50 -1.64
CA TYR A 264 -8.37 -10.62 -1.86
C TYR A 264 -7.83 -10.69 -3.30
N SER A 265 -8.66 -10.43 -4.31
CA SER A 265 -8.22 -10.46 -5.71
C SER A 265 -7.29 -9.30 -6.08
N MET A 266 -7.23 -8.24 -5.26
CA MET A 266 -6.34 -7.09 -5.42
C MET A 266 -5.02 -7.24 -4.65
N ASN A 267 -4.75 -8.40 -4.06
CA ASN A 267 -3.49 -8.64 -3.35
C ASN A 267 -2.28 -8.50 -4.29
N PRO A 268 -1.19 -7.83 -3.86
CA PRO A 268 0.03 -7.78 -4.64
C PRO A 268 0.61 -9.18 -4.82
N LYS A 269 1.28 -9.40 -5.95
CA LYS A 269 1.96 -10.66 -6.22
C LYS A 269 3.38 -10.59 -5.69
N TYR A 270 3.81 -11.71 -5.12
CA TYR A 270 5.18 -11.83 -4.66
C TYR A 270 6.15 -11.81 -5.84
N TYR A 271 7.22 -11.02 -5.71
CA TYR A 271 8.24 -10.88 -6.74
C TYR A 271 9.61 -11.08 -6.11
N ASP A 272 10.20 -12.24 -6.38
CA ASP A 272 11.48 -12.63 -5.80
C ASP A 272 12.65 -12.18 -6.69
N ILE A 273 13.26 -11.03 -6.38
CA ILE A 273 14.58 -10.65 -6.90
C ILE A 273 15.74 -11.50 -6.36
N HIS A 274 15.62 -12.25 -5.25
CA HIS A 274 16.74 -13.03 -4.66
C HIS A 274 16.96 -14.36 -5.38
N LEU A 275 15.92 -14.95 -5.99
CA LEU A 275 16.00 -16.04 -6.98
C LEU A 275 16.51 -15.56 -8.35
N ARG A 276 17.27 -14.46 -8.36
CA ARG A 276 18.03 -13.97 -9.50
C ARG A 276 19.49 -14.23 -9.21
N ASP A 277 20.02 -15.31 -9.76
CA ASP A 277 21.43 -15.73 -9.70
C ASP A 277 22.47 -14.59 -9.89
N ASN A 278 22.11 -13.52 -10.60
CA ASN A 278 23.00 -12.39 -10.88
C ASN A 278 23.25 -11.44 -9.69
N ILE A 279 22.45 -11.51 -8.61
CA ILE A 279 22.57 -10.59 -7.46
C ILE A 279 23.27 -11.26 -6.27
N THR A 280 23.15 -12.58 -6.13
CA THR A 280 23.53 -13.25 -4.89
C THR A 280 24.81 -14.05 -4.96
N ASN A 281 25.10 -14.83 -6.02
CA ASN A 281 26.36 -15.56 -6.17
C ASN A 281 26.52 -16.09 -7.60
N GLY A 282 27.54 -15.64 -8.33
CA GLY A 282 27.88 -16.20 -9.65
C GLY A 282 28.34 -17.66 -9.57
N LYS A 283 27.39 -18.61 -9.57
CA LYS A 283 27.62 -20.03 -9.86
C LYS A 283 26.40 -20.65 -10.54
N TYR A 284 26.50 -20.74 -11.86
CA TYR A 284 25.61 -21.48 -12.74
C TYR A 284 25.55 -22.97 -12.35
N THR A 285 24.38 -23.45 -11.91
CA THR A 285 24.07 -24.88 -11.87
C THR A 285 22.66 -25.14 -12.42
N ASN A 286 22.64 -25.62 -13.66
CA ASN A 286 21.73 -26.52 -14.39
C ASN A 286 20.31 -26.93 -13.91
N ASP A 287 19.67 -26.30 -12.94
CA ASP A 287 18.27 -26.58 -12.63
C ASP A 287 17.38 -25.35 -12.87
N ASN A 288 16.35 -25.59 -13.67
CA ASN A 288 15.35 -24.63 -14.13
C ASN A 288 14.70 -23.91 -12.94
N HIS A 289 14.84 -22.58 -12.83
CA HIS A 289 13.85 -21.58 -12.36
C HIS A 289 14.40 -20.15 -12.12
N GLU A 290 15.57 -19.82 -12.67
CA GLU A 290 16.30 -18.58 -12.37
C GLU A 290 15.95 -17.42 -13.32
N THR A 291 15.68 -16.23 -12.77
CA THR A 291 15.22 -15.05 -13.52
C THR A 291 16.34 -14.01 -13.78
N PHE A 292 16.83 -13.93 -15.01
CA PHE A 292 17.00 -12.69 -15.81
C PHE A 292 17.34 -13.10 -17.25
N PHE A 293 16.66 -12.49 -18.21
CA PHE A 293 16.45 -13.02 -19.56
C PHE A 293 17.65 -12.84 -20.49
N GLY A 294 18.00 -13.92 -21.18
CA GLY A 294 19.02 -13.94 -22.23
C GLY A 294 20.47 -13.90 -21.74
N LYS A 295 21.37 -14.46 -22.55
CA LYS A 295 22.82 -14.30 -22.39
C LYS A 295 23.17 -12.82 -22.61
N GLU A 296 24.14 -12.27 -21.85
CA GLU A 296 24.61 -10.89 -22.07
C GLU A 296 25.09 -10.65 -23.52
N ASP A 297 25.47 -11.72 -24.21
CA ASP A 297 25.83 -11.73 -25.62
C ASP A 297 24.82 -12.57 -26.43
N SER A 298 23.66 -11.97 -26.68
CA SER A 298 22.54 -12.61 -27.39
C SER A 298 22.68 -12.57 -28.93
N GLY A 299 23.68 -11.88 -29.48
CA GLY A 299 23.82 -11.73 -30.93
C GLY A 299 23.01 -10.56 -31.53
N TYR A 300 22.38 -9.75 -30.68
CA TYR A 300 21.56 -8.60 -31.05
C TYR A 300 21.39 -7.65 -29.86
N TYR A 301 20.96 -6.42 -30.14
CA TYR A 301 20.64 -5.40 -29.15
C TYR A 301 19.52 -4.48 -29.63
N VAL A 302 18.79 -3.86 -28.69
CA VAL A 302 17.81 -2.82 -29.02
C VAL A 302 18.56 -1.49 -29.14
N ASP A 303 18.36 -0.79 -30.25
CA ASP A 303 18.93 0.55 -30.50
C ASP A 303 17.95 1.66 -30.11
N LYS A 304 16.65 1.42 -30.36
CA LYS A 304 15.60 2.41 -30.18
C LYS A 304 14.29 1.80 -29.68
N TYR A 305 13.62 2.55 -28.81
CA TYR A 305 12.28 2.29 -28.31
C TYR A 305 11.35 3.47 -28.65
N ASN A 306 10.18 3.15 -29.18
CA ASN A 306 9.04 4.07 -29.26
C ASN A 306 7.86 3.43 -28.54
N MET A 307 7.32 4.08 -27.51
CA MET A 307 6.27 3.52 -26.66
C MET A 307 5.07 4.47 -26.60
N ASP A 308 3.89 3.95 -26.90
CA ASP A 308 2.61 4.62 -26.60
C ASP A 308 1.97 3.91 -25.41
N LEU A 309 2.10 4.53 -24.24
CA LEU A 309 1.77 4.01 -22.93
C LEU A 309 0.43 4.58 -22.46
N THR A 310 -0.46 3.70 -22.00
CA THR A 310 -1.64 4.10 -21.22
C THR A 310 -1.52 3.55 -19.80
N ILE A 311 -1.49 4.45 -18.82
CA ILE A 311 -1.23 4.15 -17.40
C ILE A 311 -2.44 4.55 -16.53
N ASN A 312 -3.14 3.54 -16.00
CA ASN A 312 -4.30 3.71 -15.10
C ASN A 312 -4.14 2.84 -13.83
N ASP A 313 -4.97 1.81 -13.66
CA ASP A 313 -4.82 0.74 -12.65
C ASP A 313 -3.88 -0.40 -13.13
N GLY A 314 -3.12 -0.14 -14.20
CA GLY A 314 -2.25 -1.06 -14.91
C GLY A 314 -1.54 -0.34 -16.06
N ILE A 315 -0.83 -1.09 -16.88
CA ILE A 315 -0.12 -0.61 -18.07
C ILE A 315 -0.70 -1.28 -19.31
N GLU A 316 -0.88 -0.48 -20.35
CA GLU A 316 -1.03 -0.93 -21.72
C GLU A 316 0.01 -0.20 -22.55
N ASN A 317 0.73 -0.92 -23.42
CA ASN A 317 1.79 -0.32 -24.22
C ASN A 317 1.78 -0.87 -25.65
N TYR A 318 1.83 0.04 -26.62
CA TYR A 318 2.24 -0.26 -27.99
C TYR A 318 3.72 0.11 -28.12
N CYS A 319 4.58 -0.90 -28.04
CA CYS A 319 6.03 -0.73 -28.05
C CYS A 319 6.61 -1.16 -29.40
N SER A 320 7.26 -0.22 -30.09
CA SER A 320 8.03 -0.44 -31.31
C SER A 320 9.52 -0.37 -31.01
N MET A 321 10.25 -1.41 -31.39
CA MET A 321 11.69 -1.56 -31.14
C MET A 321 12.44 -1.66 -32.45
N GLU A 322 13.59 -1.00 -32.53
CA GLU A 322 14.58 -1.25 -33.58
C GLU A 322 15.70 -2.11 -33.00
N ILE A 323 15.80 -3.36 -33.46
CA ILE A 323 16.77 -4.35 -32.97
C ILE A 323 17.87 -4.52 -34.00
N LYS A 324 19.11 -4.25 -33.62
CA LYS A 324 20.29 -4.44 -34.46
C LYS A 324 20.93 -5.79 -34.19
N ILE A 325 21.22 -6.51 -35.27
CA ILE A 325 21.85 -7.82 -35.23
C ILE A 325 23.38 -7.66 -35.23
N ASP A 326 24.06 -8.22 -34.23
CA ASP A 326 25.52 -8.12 -34.07
C ASP A 326 26.28 -9.43 -34.38
N LYS A 327 25.55 -10.54 -34.55
CA LYS A 327 26.06 -11.84 -35.00
C LYS A 327 25.29 -12.37 -36.22
N ASP A 328 25.96 -13.20 -37.00
CA ASP A 328 25.30 -13.94 -38.07
C ASP A 328 24.43 -15.06 -37.49
N ASN A 329 23.46 -15.50 -38.29
CA ASN A 329 22.64 -16.68 -38.05
C ASN A 329 21.66 -16.56 -36.88
N ILE A 330 21.07 -15.36 -36.70
CA ILE A 330 20.03 -15.13 -35.69
C ILE A 330 18.66 -15.51 -36.27
N ASN A 331 18.00 -16.48 -35.64
CA ASN A 331 16.69 -17.01 -36.05
C ASN A 331 15.60 -16.82 -34.99
N SER A 332 15.95 -16.32 -33.82
CA SER A 332 15.02 -16.08 -32.71
C SER A 332 15.50 -14.92 -31.84
N LEU A 333 14.55 -14.25 -31.19
CA LEU A 333 14.81 -13.18 -30.22
C LEU A 333 14.13 -13.53 -28.90
N GLU A 334 14.84 -13.40 -27.79
CA GLU A 334 14.28 -13.53 -26.44
C GLU A 334 14.34 -12.17 -25.74
N LEU A 335 13.17 -11.68 -25.31
CA LEU A 335 13.02 -10.39 -24.64
C LEU A 335 12.33 -10.60 -23.29
N GLY A 336 12.85 -9.94 -22.25
CA GLY A 336 12.25 -9.94 -20.92
C GLY A 336 10.95 -9.14 -20.90
N LEU A 337 9.88 -9.71 -20.34
CA LEU A 337 8.59 -9.07 -20.09
C LEU A 337 7.86 -9.79 -18.95
N TYR A 338 7.48 -9.02 -17.92
CA TYR A 338 6.84 -9.53 -16.71
C TYR A 338 5.64 -10.44 -17.01
N LYS A 339 5.51 -11.55 -16.27
CA LYS A 339 4.50 -12.60 -16.53
C LYS A 339 3.05 -12.12 -16.54
N GLU A 340 2.74 -11.11 -15.73
CA GLU A 340 1.39 -10.55 -15.60
C GLU A 340 1.07 -9.52 -16.69
N LEU A 341 2.04 -9.22 -17.56
CA LEU A 341 1.84 -8.43 -18.76
C LEU A 341 1.50 -9.40 -19.90
N THR A 342 0.23 -9.44 -20.25
CA THR A 342 -0.29 -10.28 -21.32
C THR A 342 0.09 -9.68 -22.66
N LEU A 343 0.90 -10.41 -23.41
CA LEU A 343 1.30 -10.05 -24.77
C LEU A 343 0.17 -10.47 -25.73
N SER A 344 -0.47 -9.51 -26.39
CA SER A 344 -1.60 -9.74 -27.31
C SER A 344 -1.15 -9.85 -28.77
N LYS A 345 -0.04 -9.19 -29.13
CA LYS A 345 0.44 -9.11 -30.51
C LYS A 345 1.95 -8.92 -30.57
N VAL A 346 2.60 -9.61 -31.50
CA VAL A 346 4.00 -9.41 -31.90
C VAL A 346 4.08 -9.34 -33.42
N GLU A 347 4.73 -8.32 -33.94
CA GLU A 347 5.03 -8.18 -35.36
C GLU A 347 6.53 -7.99 -35.58
N VAL A 348 7.06 -8.64 -36.60
CA VAL A 348 8.42 -8.44 -37.11
C VAL A 348 8.31 -7.91 -38.53
N ASP A 349 8.88 -6.73 -38.78
CA ASP A 349 8.85 -6.06 -40.09
C ASP A 349 7.41 -5.95 -40.66
N SER A 350 6.44 -5.66 -39.78
CA SER A 350 4.99 -5.57 -40.06
C SER A 350 4.28 -6.90 -40.38
N GLN A 351 4.93 -8.04 -40.15
CA GLN A 351 4.30 -9.36 -40.24
C GLN A 351 4.03 -9.90 -38.83
N THR A 352 2.80 -10.30 -38.55
CA THR A 352 2.46 -10.99 -37.29
C THR A 352 3.22 -12.31 -37.23
N VAL A 353 3.89 -12.56 -36.10
CA VAL A 353 4.67 -13.77 -35.87
C VAL A 353 4.19 -14.49 -34.61
N GLU A 354 4.36 -15.81 -34.60
CA GLU A 354 4.15 -16.61 -33.39
C GLU A 354 5.26 -16.36 -32.38
N PHE A 355 4.91 -16.44 -31.11
CA PHE A 355 5.83 -16.28 -30.00
C PHE A 355 5.52 -17.29 -28.89
N GLU A 356 6.54 -17.65 -28.13
CA GLU A 356 6.42 -18.50 -26.95
C GLU A 356 6.60 -17.65 -25.69
N ARG A 357 5.77 -17.88 -24.67
CA ARG A 357 5.93 -17.22 -23.37
C ARG A 357 6.68 -18.12 -22.40
N THR A 358 7.66 -17.55 -21.72
CA THR A 358 8.24 -18.13 -20.50
C THR A 358 7.63 -17.45 -19.28
N ASN A 359 8.19 -17.69 -18.08
CA ASN A 359 7.77 -16.98 -16.87
C ASN A 359 7.90 -15.46 -17.04
N ASN A 360 9.09 -14.88 -17.28
CA ASN A 360 9.16 -13.41 -17.51
C ASN A 360 9.92 -13.02 -18.79
N SER A 361 9.92 -13.86 -19.84
CA SER A 361 10.29 -13.47 -21.22
C SER A 361 9.27 -13.96 -22.23
N PHE A 362 9.48 -13.54 -23.47
CA PHE A 362 8.89 -14.15 -24.64
C PHE A 362 9.96 -14.36 -25.71
N ILE A 363 9.80 -15.44 -26.46
CA ILE A 363 10.68 -15.85 -27.55
C ILE A 363 9.93 -15.65 -28.87
N ILE A 364 10.51 -14.85 -29.76
CA ILE A 364 10.00 -14.57 -31.09
C ILE A 364 10.74 -15.46 -32.08
N ASN A 365 10.01 -16.28 -32.83
CA ASN A 365 10.58 -17.01 -33.96
C ASN A 365 10.64 -16.07 -35.17
N LEU A 366 11.84 -15.78 -35.66
CA LEU A 366 12.01 -14.85 -36.78
C LEU A 366 11.56 -15.50 -38.10
N PRO A 367 10.98 -14.73 -39.04
CA PRO A 367 10.46 -15.27 -40.30
C PRO A 367 11.57 -15.83 -41.22
N ARG A 368 12.81 -15.40 -40.99
CA ARG A 368 14.02 -15.90 -41.64
C ARG A 368 15.20 -15.74 -40.71
N GLU A 369 16.32 -16.27 -41.13
CA GLU A 369 17.62 -16.02 -40.52
C GLU A 369 18.12 -14.60 -40.88
N TYR A 370 18.61 -13.88 -39.88
CA TYR A 370 19.19 -12.54 -40.00
C TYR A 370 20.71 -12.58 -39.77
N LYS A 371 21.39 -11.65 -40.44
CA LYS A 371 22.85 -11.50 -40.47
C LYS A 371 23.32 -10.26 -39.74
N LYS A 372 24.60 -10.25 -39.38
CA LYS A 372 25.24 -9.12 -38.73
C LYS A 372 25.06 -7.83 -39.53
N GLY A 373 24.67 -6.76 -38.85
CA GLY A 373 24.44 -5.43 -39.41
C GLY A 373 23.00 -5.19 -39.87
N GLU A 374 22.15 -6.23 -39.94
CA GLU A 374 20.73 -6.04 -40.21
C GLU A 374 20.01 -5.37 -39.02
N THR A 375 18.96 -4.62 -39.33
CA THR A 375 18.06 -4.01 -38.33
C THR A 375 16.67 -4.57 -38.54
N ILE A 376 16.05 -5.01 -37.45
CA ILE A 376 14.72 -5.62 -37.40
C ILE A 376 13.79 -4.66 -36.68
N LYS A 377 12.61 -4.40 -37.25
CA LYS A 377 11.57 -3.65 -36.54
C LYS A 377 10.62 -4.63 -35.85
N VAL A 378 10.57 -4.58 -34.52
CA VAL A 378 9.70 -5.43 -33.72
C VAL A 378 8.64 -4.58 -33.03
N ASN A 379 7.37 -4.82 -33.33
CA ASN A 379 6.25 -4.18 -32.64
C ASN A 379 5.60 -5.18 -31.67
N THR A 380 5.28 -4.71 -30.48
CA THR A 380 4.61 -5.51 -29.45
C THR A 380 3.45 -4.73 -28.85
N HIS A 381 2.37 -5.43 -28.54
CA HIS A 381 1.27 -4.90 -27.75
C HIS A 381 1.09 -5.78 -26.52
N TYR A 382 1.15 -5.16 -25.34
CA TYR A 382 0.92 -5.86 -24.08
C TYR A 382 0.14 -5.00 -23.09
N ALA A 383 -0.60 -5.68 -22.22
CA ALA A 383 -1.33 -5.03 -21.15
C ALA A 383 -1.36 -5.90 -19.88
N GLY A 384 -1.40 -5.27 -18.72
CA GLY A 384 -1.48 -6.00 -17.46
C GLY A 384 -1.34 -5.12 -16.22
N LYS A 385 -1.35 -5.77 -15.05
CA LYS A 385 -1.20 -5.10 -13.76
C LYS A 385 0.20 -5.32 -13.21
N VAL A 386 0.84 -4.22 -12.80
CA VAL A 386 2.11 -4.23 -12.07
C VAL A 386 1.79 -3.92 -10.61
N ASN A 387 1.97 -4.92 -9.75
CA ASN A 387 1.79 -4.76 -8.31
C ASN A 387 2.57 -5.85 -7.57
N THR A 388 3.80 -5.54 -7.19
CA THR A 388 4.78 -6.52 -6.70
C THR A 388 5.26 -6.22 -5.29
N VAL A 389 5.50 -7.27 -4.49
CA VAL A 389 6.03 -7.20 -3.11
C VAL A 389 7.21 -8.14 -2.89
N TRP A 390 8.04 -7.80 -1.90
CA TRP A 390 9.23 -8.51 -1.45
C TRP A 390 8.98 -9.49 -0.28
N THR A 391 10.00 -10.28 0.14
CA THR A 391 9.96 -11.34 1.21
C THR A 391 9.29 -10.90 2.51
N GLN A 392 9.24 -9.59 2.76
CA GLN A 392 8.72 -8.97 3.96
C GLN A 392 7.49 -8.07 3.72
N GLY A 393 6.86 -8.19 2.55
CA GLY A 393 5.70 -7.37 2.16
C GLY A 393 6.04 -5.96 1.66
N LYS A 394 7.33 -5.61 1.54
CA LYS A 394 7.75 -4.31 0.98
C LYS A 394 7.38 -4.21 -0.49
N GLN A 395 6.68 -3.16 -0.91
CA GLN A 395 6.39 -2.95 -2.32
C GLN A 395 7.65 -2.68 -3.13
N LEU A 396 7.71 -3.26 -4.33
CA LEU A 396 8.84 -3.13 -5.25
C LEU A 396 8.47 -2.29 -6.46
N PHE A 397 7.60 -2.79 -7.31
CA PHE A 397 7.13 -2.12 -8.52
C PHE A 397 5.61 -2.14 -8.55
N PHE A 398 5.01 -1.00 -8.88
CA PHE A 398 3.56 -0.85 -8.86
C PHE A 398 3.07 0.22 -9.82
N ILE A 399 1.85 0.05 -10.30
CA ILE A 399 1.05 1.07 -10.99
C ILE A 399 -0.32 1.11 -10.32
N ARG A 400 -0.69 2.25 -9.76
CA ARG A 400 -1.94 2.43 -9.02
C ARG A 400 -2.46 3.86 -9.17
N ASN A 401 -3.36 4.10 -10.11
CA ASN A 401 -3.99 5.42 -10.34
C ASN A 401 -2.94 6.55 -10.41
N ASN A 402 -2.84 7.38 -9.36
CA ASN A 402 -1.98 8.56 -9.27
C ASN A 402 -0.56 8.25 -8.75
N TRP A 403 -0.24 6.97 -8.51
CA TRP A 403 1.07 6.51 -8.03
C TRP A 403 1.64 5.43 -8.95
N MET A 404 2.94 5.50 -9.17
CA MET A 404 3.66 4.53 -9.98
C MET A 404 5.13 4.52 -9.60
N PHE A 405 5.70 3.33 -9.57
CA PHE A 405 7.13 3.17 -9.65
C PHE A 405 7.46 1.97 -10.53
N LEU A 406 8.14 2.27 -11.64
CA LEU A 406 8.65 1.30 -12.60
C LEU A 406 10.16 1.53 -12.69
N GLY A 407 10.93 0.66 -12.04
CA GLY A 407 12.39 0.76 -12.00
C GLY A 407 13.04 0.10 -13.22
N ASN A 408 14.30 0.45 -13.45
CA ASN A 408 15.14 -0.12 -14.52
C ASN A 408 15.31 -1.63 -14.44
N VAL A 409 15.36 -2.22 -13.25
CA VAL A 409 15.60 -3.66 -13.07
C VAL A 409 14.36 -4.53 -13.21
N PHE A 410 13.21 -3.91 -13.42
CA PHE A 410 11.94 -4.58 -13.62
C PHE A 410 11.60 -4.64 -15.12
N GLU A 411 11.22 -5.81 -15.60
CA GLU A 411 10.81 -6.09 -16.97
C GLU A 411 9.38 -5.61 -17.27
N TRP A 412 9.09 -4.34 -16.95
CA TRP A 412 7.80 -3.71 -17.28
C TRP A 412 7.64 -3.33 -18.75
N TYR A 413 8.73 -3.40 -19.52
CA TYR A 413 8.77 -3.32 -20.98
C TYR A 413 9.67 -4.41 -21.56
N PRO A 414 9.50 -4.76 -22.86
CA PRO A 414 10.39 -5.68 -23.56
C PRO A 414 11.84 -5.22 -23.48
N LYS A 415 12.64 -5.95 -22.71
CA LYS A 415 14.02 -5.53 -22.40
C LYS A 415 15.03 -6.64 -22.59
N LEU A 416 16.26 -6.22 -22.89
CA LEU A 416 17.43 -7.10 -22.96
C LEU A 416 18.34 -6.90 -21.75
N ASN A 417 19.19 -7.89 -21.52
CA ASN A 417 20.20 -7.87 -20.47
C ASN A 417 21.51 -7.24 -20.95
N ASP A 418 21.46 -5.96 -21.34
CA ASP A 418 22.62 -5.23 -21.82
C ASP A 418 22.66 -3.81 -21.24
N SER A 419 23.86 -3.23 -21.18
CA SER A 419 24.08 -1.86 -20.68
C SER A 419 24.35 -0.85 -21.80
N ARG A 420 24.01 -1.19 -23.05
CA ARG A 420 24.18 -0.28 -24.18
C ARG A 420 23.18 0.86 -24.06
N VAL A 421 23.60 2.05 -24.47
CA VAL A 421 22.73 3.23 -24.55
C VAL A 421 21.73 3.02 -25.69
N LYS A 422 20.44 3.20 -25.39
CA LYS A 422 19.32 3.16 -26.33
C LYS A 422 18.68 4.54 -26.45
N GLU A 423 18.05 4.81 -27.57
CA GLU A 423 17.15 5.96 -27.74
C GLU A 423 15.74 5.60 -27.29
N TYR A 424 15.10 6.48 -26.54
CA TYR A 424 13.74 6.32 -26.02
C TYR A 424 12.86 7.47 -26.46
N ASN A 425 11.66 7.16 -26.93
CA ASN A 425 10.55 8.09 -27.12
C ASN A 425 9.28 7.49 -26.50
N LEU A 426 8.72 8.14 -25.49
CA LEU A 426 7.54 7.68 -24.77
C LEU A 426 6.44 8.75 -24.88
N ASP A 427 5.28 8.38 -25.39
CA ASP A 427 4.02 9.12 -25.23
C ASP A 427 3.20 8.39 -24.15
N ILE A 428 2.96 9.05 -23.02
CA ILE A 428 2.31 8.44 -21.85
C ILE A 428 1.00 9.16 -21.59
N LYS A 429 -0.12 8.46 -21.74
CA LYS A 429 -1.46 8.88 -21.34
C LYS A 429 -1.76 8.29 -19.96
N PHE A 430 -2.22 9.11 -19.03
CA PHE A 430 -2.52 8.64 -17.68
C PHE A 430 -3.68 9.38 -17.03
N THR A 431 -4.27 8.79 -16.00
CA THR A 431 -5.31 9.45 -15.19
C THR A 431 -4.72 10.03 -13.91
N GLY A 432 -5.09 11.28 -13.57
CA GLY A 432 -4.71 11.97 -12.33
C GLY A 432 -3.79 13.17 -12.51
N GLU A 433 -3.42 13.81 -11.40
CA GLU A 433 -2.78 15.15 -11.39
C GLU A 433 -1.27 15.11 -11.16
N ASN A 434 -0.73 13.99 -10.63
CA ASN A 434 0.70 13.90 -10.30
C ASN A 434 1.56 13.77 -11.57
N LYS A 435 2.61 14.59 -11.63
CA LYS A 435 3.66 14.58 -12.65
C LYS A 435 4.42 13.25 -12.68
N ILE A 436 4.81 12.79 -13.87
CA ILE A 436 5.72 11.66 -14.05
C ILE A 436 7.17 12.16 -14.11
N TYR A 437 8.03 11.50 -13.35
CA TYR A 437 9.47 11.76 -13.30
C TYR A 437 10.23 10.58 -13.89
N SER A 438 11.25 10.89 -14.68
CA SER A 438 12.13 9.92 -15.33
C SER A 438 13.56 10.44 -15.38
N ASN A 439 14.51 9.58 -15.75
CA ASN A 439 15.84 9.96 -16.21
C ASN A 439 15.86 10.55 -17.63
N LEU A 440 14.75 10.55 -18.35
CA LEU A 440 14.62 11.19 -19.65
C LEU A 440 14.20 12.67 -19.53
N ASP A 441 14.47 13.43 -20.59
CA ASP A 441 13.96 14.79 -20.74
C ASP A 441 12.51 14.75 -21.21
N GLY A 442 11.71 15.74 -20.83
CA GLY A 442 10.34 15.83 -21.33
C GLY A 442 9.42 16.71 -20.52
N GLU A 443 8.19 16.80 -21.02
CA GLU A 443 7.13 17.60 -20.45
C GLU A 443 6.00 16.68 -19.96
N SER A 444 5.51 16.97 -18.76
CA SER A 444 4.37 16.27 -18.18
C SER A 444 3.30 17.30 -17.88
N THR A 445 2.20 17.19 -18.62
CA THR A 445 0.97 17.95 -18.45
C THR A 445 -0.11 17.07 -17.82
N LEU A 446 -1.25 17.66 -17.46
CA LEU A 446 -2.33 16.91 -16.82
C LEU A 446 -2.86 15.82 -17.77
N GLY A 447 -2.64 14.57 -17.39
CA GLY A 447 -3.08 13.37 -18.11
C GLY A 447 -2.23 12.96 -19.32
N GLN A 448 -1.15 13.67 -19.63
CA GLN A 448 -0.22 13.30 -20.70
C GLN A 448 1.22 13.66 -20.37
N CYS A 449 2.18 12.80 -20.71
CA CYS A 449 3.61 13.04 -20.55
C CYS A 449 4.37 12.53 -21.77
N ASN A 450 5.19 13.39 -22.36
CA ASN A 450 6.07 13.03 -23.47
C ASN A 450 7.51 13.07 -22.97
N LEU A 451 8.20 11.92 -23.05
CA LEU A 451 9.60 11.79 -22.63
C LEU A 451 10.45 11.33 -23.80
N SER A 452 11.62 11.91 -23.96
CA SER A 452 12.61 11.47 -24.94
C SER A 452 14.04 11.65 -24.45
N GLY A 453 14.94 10.82 -24.96
CA GLY A 453 16.35 10.89 -24.59
C GLY A 453 17.11 9.61 -24.90
N LYS A 454 18.36 9.55 -24.43
CA LYS A 454 19.23 8.39 -24.58
C LYS A 454 19.72 7.96 -23.21
N ASP A 455 19.64 6.67 -22.94
CA ASP A 455 20.16 6.10 -21.70
C ASP A 455 20.30 4.58 -21.82
N SER A 456 20.93 3.91 -20.86
CA SER A 456 21.00 2.44 -20.86
C SER A 456 19.68 1.77 -20.48
N ASP A 457 18.89 2.44 -19.63
CA ASP A 457 17.58 1.98 -19.14
C ASP A 457 16.73 3.18 -18.72
N ILE A 458 15.44 2.95 -18.47
CA ILE A 458 14.49 3.97 -18.05
C ILE A 458 13.82 3.64 -16.71
N PHE A 459 13.57 4.67 -15.91
CA PHE A 459 12.65 4.57 -14.78
C PHE A 459 11.50 5.55 -14.93
N LEU A 460 10.36 5.21 -14.33
CA LEU A 460 9.22 6.11 -14.19
C LEU A 460 8.76 6.14 -12.73
N VAL A 461 8.72 7.34 -12.16
CA VAL A 461 8.25 7.60 -10.80
C VAL A 461 7.09 8.58 -10.84
N ARG A 462 6.01 8.27 -10.14
CA ARG A 462 4.84 9.15 -10.00
C ARG A 462 4.27 8.99 -8.60
N GLY A 463 3.90 10.09 -7.96
CA GLY A 463 3.26 10.02 -6.66
C GLY A 463 3.12 11.38 -6.01
N ASN A 464 2.82 11.38 -4.71
CA ASN A 464 2.77 12.59 -3.90
C ASN A 464 4.19 13.05 -3.55
N VAL A 465 4.89 13.57 -4.55
CA VAL A 465 6.25 14.09 -4.45
C VAL A 465 6.29 15.56 -4.79
N LYS A 466 7.26 16.26 -4.20
CA LYS A 466 7.53 17.66 -4.53
C LYS A 466 8.91 17.81 -5.13
N GLU A 467 9.07 18.91 -5.85
CA GLU A 467 10.34 19.36 -6.42
C GLU A 467 10.92 20.44 -5.50
N ARG A 468 12.22 20.34 -5.19
CA ARG A 468 12.95 21.41 -4.53
C ARG A 468 14.24 21.69 -5.28
N GLN A 469 14.42 22.96 -5.65
CA GLN A 469 15.71 23.47 -6.11
C GLN A 469 16.56 23.82 -4.88
N TYR A 470 17.71 23.17 -4.72
CA TYR A 470 18.59 23.37 -3.57
C TYR A 470 20.05 23.20 -3.99
N LYS A 471 20.90 24.21 -3.71
CA LYS A 471 22.34 24.24 -4.06
C LYS A 471 22.66 23.85 -5.52
N GLY A 472 21.78 24.20 -6.47
CA GLY A 472 21.95 23.90 -7.89
C GLY A 472 21.56 22.47 -8.30
N TYR A 473 20.93 21.71 -7.39
CA TYR A 473 20.32 20.41 -7.66
C TYR A 473 18.79 20.52 -7.62
N LEU A 474 18.13 19.82 -8.56
CA LEU A 474 16.71 19.54 -8.51
C LEU A 474 16.51 18.22 -7.76
N ILE A 475 15.95 18.31 -6.55
CA ILE A 475 15.66 17.15 -5.72
C ILE A 475 14.16 16.87 -5.79
N VAL A 476 13.80 15.65 -6.18
CA VAL A 476 12.43 15.16 -6.25
C VAL A 476 12.23 14.07 -5.20
N GLY A 477 11.26 14.24 -4.32
CA GLY A 477 11.00 13.27 -3.26
C GLY A 477 9.86 13.65 -2.34
N ASN A 478 9.75 12.93 -1.22
CA ASN A 478 8.78 13.21 -0.17
C ASN A 478 9.04 14.60 0.44
N GLU A 479 7.96 15.36 0.69
CA GLU A 479 8.01 16.71 1.26
C GLU A 479 8.80 16.76 2.57
N GLU A 480 8.65 15.78 3.47
CA GLU A 480 9.33 15.75 4.77
C GLU A 480 10.86 15.63 4.62
N ILE A 481 11.32 15.02 3.53
CA ILE A 481 12.74 14.81 3.25
C ILE A 481 13.32 16.02 2.54
N ILE A 482 12.68 16.45 1.45
CA ILE A 482 13.23 17.55 0.66
C ILE A 482 13.10 18.89 1.39
N SER A 483 12.21 19.02 2.38
CA SER A 483 12.11 20.24 3.21
C SER A 483 13.22 20.35 4.26
N ASN A 484 14.02 19.29 4.47
CA ASN A 484 15.09 19.26 5.45
C ASN A 484 16.46 19.46 4.78
N ASP A 485 17.09 20.60 5.06
CA ASP A 485 18.40 20.96 4.48
C ASP A 485 19.49 19.92 4.77
N LYS A 486 19.48 19.27 5.94
CA LYS A 486 20.46 18.24 6.29
C LYS A 486 20.30 16.97 5.45
N GLU A 487 19.06 16.60 5.15
CA GLU A 487 18.78 15.46 4.27
C GLU A 487 19.18 15.78 2.83
N CYS A 488 18.86 16.99 2.36
CA CYS A 488 19.30 17.45 1.03
C CYS A 488 20.82 17.51 0.92
N ASP A 489 21.52 18.01 1.94
CA ASP A 489 22.99 18.01 2.01
C ASP A 489 23.53 16.57 1.94
N GLY A 490 22.95 15.64 2.71
CA GLY A 490 23.36 14.23 2.68
C GLY A 490 23.16 13.55 1.32
N LEU A 491 22.11 13.91 0.57
CA LEU A 491 21.89 13.45 -0.80
C LEU A 491 22.95 14.00 -1.76
N ILE A 492 23.26 15.29 -1.67
CA ILE A 492 24.28 15.93 -2.50
C ILE A 492 25.67 15.35 -2.19
N ASP A 493 26.02 15.20 -0.92
CA ASP A 493 27.30 14.61 -0.48
C ASP A 493 27.49 13.18 -1.00
N MET A 494 26.40 12.42 -1.22
CA MET A 494 26.46 11.10 -1.84
C MET A 494 26.82 11.20 -3.33
N ILE A 495 26.11 12.04 -4.09
CA ILE A 495 26.41 12.30 -5.51
C ILE A 495 27.85 12.77 -5.70
N GLU A 496 28.32 13.65 -4.82
CA GLU A 496 29.69 14.15 -4.87
C GLU A 496 30.73 13.06 -4.56
N ARG A 497 30.45 12.16 -3.61
CA ARG A 497 31.32 11.01 -3.28
C ARG A 497 31.39 9.98 -4.39
N GLU A 498 30.31 9.79 -5.15
CA GLU A 498 30.27 8.88 -6.30
C GLU A 498 30.84 9.49 -7.59
N ASN A 499 31.39 10.71 -7.53
CA ASN A 499 31.91 11.47 -8.68
C ASN A 499 30.85 11.77 -9.76
N LEU A 500 29.58 11.94 -9.36
CA LEU A 500 28.44 12.15 -10.25
C LEU A 500 28.01 13.63 -10.35
N LYS A 501 28.95 14.56 -10.20
CA LYS A 501 28.68 16.01 -10.05
C LYS A 501 27.94 16.66 -11.22
N GLU A 502 28.02 16.06 -12.40
CA GLU A 502 27.33 16.50 -13.62
C GLU A 502 25.82 16.22 -13.56
N ILE A 503 25.40 15.25 -12.76
CA ILE A 503 23.98 14.90 -12.58
C ILE A 503 23.36 15.87 -11.59
N LYS A 504 22.49 16.76 -12.08
CA LYS A 504 21.83 17.80 -11.26
C LYS A 504 20.43 17.44 -10.81
N LYS A 505 19.88 16.31 -11.24
CA LYS A 505 18.53 15.85 -10.86
C LYS A 505 18.64 14.59 -10.01
N ILE A 506 18.10 14.64 -8.80
CA ILE A 506 18.05 13.50 -7.87
C ILE A 506 16.58 13.15 -7.65
N VAL A 507 16.20 11.91 -7.96
CA VAL A 507 14.84 11.39 -7.78
C VAL A 507 14.88 10.31 -6.72
N SER A 508 14.20 10.52 -5.60
CA SER A 508 14.03 9.48 -4.58
C SER A 508 13.15 8.35 -5.13
N SER A 509 13.45 7.09 -4.78
CA SER A 509 12.64 5.94 -5.18
C SER A 509 12.17 5.10 -4.00
N PRO A 510 11.12 4.27 -4.20
CA PRO A 510 10.80 3.15 -3.33
C PRO A 510 11.98 2.20 -3.09
N PHE A 511 11.81 1.28 -2.14
CA PHE A 511 12.75 0.20 -1.88
C PHE A 511 12.96 -0.65 -3.13
N VAL A 512 14.24 -0.82 -3.53
CA VAL A 512 14.62 -1.77 -4.58
C VAL A 512 15.72 -2.68 -4.04
N PRO A 513 15.45 -3.99 -3.89
CA PRO A 513 16.37 -4.95 -3.29
C PRO A 513 17.58 -5.15 -4.20
N GLY A 514 18.78 -5.18 -3.60
CA GLY A 514 20.03 -5.36 -4.34
C GLY A 514 20.56 -4.09 -5.00
N ALA A 515 20.08 -2.91 -4.59
CA ALA A 515 20.55 -1.61 -5.05
C ALA A 515 22.09 -1.55 -5.08
N THR A 516 22.73 -1.86 -3.95
CA THR A 516 24.18 -1.70 -3.71
C THR A 516 25.13 -2.67 -4.45
N LYS A 517 24.66 -3.48 -5.40
CA LYS A 517 25.50 -4.45 -6.13
C LYS A 517 25.20 -4.48 -7.64
N GLY A 518 25.69 -3.46 -8.35
CA GLY A 518 26.15 -3.63 -9.74
C GLY A 518 25.33 -2.94 -10.81
N LYS A 519 24.13 -3.44 -11.14
CA LYS A 519 23.29 -2.90 -12.25
C LYS A 519 22.36 -1.74 -11.83
N MET A 520 22.04 -1.63 -10.54
CA MET A 520 21.14 -0.59 -10.00
C MET A 520 21.86 0.71 -9.60
N ASP A 521 23.16 0.62 -9.30
CA ASP A 521 23.99 1.78 -8.90
C ASP A 521 24.51 2.60 -10.09
N LYS A 522 24.23 2.17 -11.34
CA LYS A 522 24.73 2.90 -12.50
C LYS A 522 23.95 4.22 -12.64
N PRO A 523 24.64 5.37 -12.64
CA PRO A 523 24.00 6.65 -12.86
C PRO A 523 23.37 6.73 -14.24
N TYR A 524 22.26 7.46 -14.35
CA TYR A 524 21.64 7.82 -15.62
C TYR A 524 22.23 9.12 -16.16
N GLU A 525 22.11 9.37 -17.46
CA GLU A 525 22.74 10.55 -18.08
C GLU A 525 22.19 11.87 -17.49
N LYS A 526 20.88 11.94 -17.26
CA LYS A 526 20.19 13.17 -16.81
C LYS A 526 19.65 13.12 -15.38
N GLY A 527 19.81 12.01 -14.68
CA GLY A 527 19.21 11.83 -13.36
C GLY A 527 19.89 10.79 -12.49
N TYR A 528 19.73 10.92 -11.19
CA TYR A 528 20.14 9.90 -10.25
C TYR A 528 18.91 9.37 -9.54
N LEU A 529 18.67 8.06 -9.64
CA LEU A 529 17.63 7.39 -8.88
C LEU A 529 18.23 7.02 -7.52
N TYR A 530 17.83 7.73 -6.47
CA TYR A 530 18.33 7.48 -5.13
C TYR A 530 17.64 6.26 -4.50
N LEU A 531 18.40 5.17 -4.46
CA LEU A 531 18.02 3.86 -3.94
C LEU A 531 18.79 3.66 -2.62
N ARG A 532 18.15 3.80 -1.46
CA ARG A 532 18.80 3.45 -0.19
C ARG A 532 17.94 2.49 0.62
N GLU A 533 18.59 1.47 1.16
CA GLU A 533 18.02 0.42 2.01
C GLU A 533 17.53 0.92 3.36
#